data_AF-A0A7C5MPK1-F1
#
_entry.id   AF-A0A7C5MPK1-F1
#
_cell.length_a   1.000
_cell.length_b   1.000
_cell.length_c   1.000
_cell.angle_alpha   90.00
_cell.angle_beta   90.00
_cell.angle_gamma   90.00
#
_symmetry.space_group_name_H-M   'P 1'
#
loop_
_entity.id
_entity.type
_entity.pdbx_description
1 polymer ?
#
loop_
_entity_poly.entity_id
_entity_poly.type
_entity_poly.pdbx_seq_one_letter_code
_entity_poly.pdbx_strand_id
1 'polypeptide(L)'
;MSAQDDVLPGLEEKYQLYLGIPRHLIPWYPAIDADKCVGCQECIKFCHDTVYAFDKATRKVRVENPWHCQVYCQSCTHACNKNAITFADRREVKARIRELRAKYPPA
;
A
#
# COMPACT_ATOMS: atom_id res chain seq x y z
N MET A 1 -16.23 10.60 -16.21
CA MET A 1 -16.29 9.97 -14.87
C MET A 1 -15.37 10.78 -14.00
N SER A 2 -15.86 11.40 -12.92
CA SER A 2 -14.97 12.12 -12.03
C SER A 2 -14.25 11.11 -11.14
N ALA A 3 -13.00 11.38 -10.77
CA ALA A 3 -12.27 10.51 -9.85
C ALA A 3 -12.92 10.40 -8.46
N GLN A 4 -13.82 11.35 -8.13
CA GLN A 4 -14.55 11.39 -6.87
C GLN A 4 -15.70 10.38 -6.82
N ASP A 5 -16.21 9.95 -7.98
CA ASP A 5 -17.32 8.98 -8.06
C ASP A 5 -16.84 7.53 -7.83
N ASP A 6 -15.54 7.29 -8.05
CA ASP A 6 -14.93 5.96 -8.01
C ASP A 6 -14.06 5.75 -6.75
N VAL A 7 -14.20 6.56 -5.69
CA VAL A 7 -13.41 6.37 -4.47
C VAL A 7 -13.88 5.16 -3.66
N LEU A 8 -12.96 4.50 -2.96
CA LEU A 8 -13.30 3.36 -2.10
C LEU A 8 -14.09 3.86 -0.87
N PRO A 9 -15.33 3.38 -0.62
CA PRO A 9 -16.10 3.78 0.55
C PRO A 9 -15.38 3.39 1.85
N GLY A 10 -15.29 4.31 2.80
CA GLY A 10 -14.65 4.07 4.11
C GLY A 10 -13.14 4.28 4.14
N LEU A 11 -12.50 4.61 3.02
CA LEU A 11 -11.11 5.05 3.00
C LEU A 11 -11.02 6.53 3.42
N GLU A 12 -10.11 6.87 4.33
CA GLU A 12 -9.91 8.26 4.76
C GLU A 12 -9.57 9.15 3.55
N GLU A 13 -10.06 10.40 3.54
CA GLU A 13 -9.95 11.33 2.41
C GLU A 13 -8.51 11.47 1.88
N LYS A 14 -7.52 11.54 2.78
CA LYS A 14 -6.09 11.62 2.44
C LYS A 14 -5.55 10.42 1.65
N TYR A 15 -6.22 9.27 1.70
CA TYR A 15 -5.82 8.05 1.00
C TYR A 15 -6.72 7.74 -0.20
N GLN A 16 -7.77 8.53 -0.48
CA GLN A 16 -8.73 8.21 -1.54
C GLN A 16 -8.15 8.40 -2.94
N LEU A 17 -7.29 9.40 -3.13
CA LEU A 17 -6.77 9.80 -4.42
C LEU A 17 -5.24 9.84 -4.43
N TYR A 18 -4.67 9.50 -5.59
CA TYR A 18 -3.27 9.70 -5.91
C TYR A 18 -3.17 10.44 -7.24
N LEU A 19 -2.76 11.71 -7.22
CA LEU A 19 -2.66 12.57 -8.41
C LEU A 19 -3.97 12.61 -9.23
N GLY A 20 -5.11 12.66 -8.54
CA GLY A 20 -6.44 12.66 -9.18
C GLY A 20 -6.92 11.29 -9.68
N ILE A 21 -6.20 10.21 -9.37
CA ILE A 21 -6.61 8.83 -9.69
C ILE A 21 -7.12 8.15 -8.41
N PRO A 22 -8.25 7.41 -8.44
CA PRO A 22 -8.69 6.61 -7.29
C PRO A 22 -7.58 5.66 -6.81
N ARG A 23 -7.17 5.79 -5.54
CA ARG A 23 -6.01 5.11 -4.96
C ARG A 23 -6.10 3.59 -5.07
N HIS A 24 -7.29 3.04 -4.87
CA HIS A 24 -7.54 1.60 -4.88
C HIS A 24 -7.32 0.96 -6.28
N LEU A 25 -7.26 1.75 -7.35
CA LEU A 25 -6.96 1.27 -8.71
C LEU A 25 -5.46 1.07 -8.98
N ILE A 26 -4.61 1.61 -8.09
CA ILE A 26 -3.16 1.53 -8.20
C ILE A 26 -2.69 0.37 -7.30
N PRO A 27 -2.22 -0.76 -7.86
CA PRO A 27 -1.86 -1.95 -7.10
C PRO A 27 -0.47 -1.80 -6.44
N TRP A 28 -0.33 -0.78 -5.60
CA TRP A 28 0.86 -0.53 -4.80
C TRP A 28 0.55 -0.74 -3.34
N TYR A 29 1.05 -1.82 -2.76
CA TYR A 29 0.95 -2.10 -1.32
C TYR A 29 2.01 -3.15 -0.97
N PRO A 30 2.43 -3.22 0.31
CA PRO A 30 3.37 -4.25 0.72
C PRO A 30 2.73 -5.63 0.72
N ALA A 31 3.54 -6.66 0.55
CA ALA A 31 3.21 -8.05 0.85
C ALA A 31 4.21 -8.59 1.86
N ILE A 32 3.74 -9.36 2.84
CA ILE A 32 4.57 -9.96 3.88
C ILE A 32 4.75 -11.45 3.60
N ASP A 33 6.00 -11.86 3.47
CA ASP A 33 6.43 -13.25 3.47
C ASP A 33 6.33 -13.81 4.90
N ALA A 34 5.35 -14.70 5.11
CA ALA A 34 5.08 -15.29 6.41
C ALA A 34 6.23 -16.17 6.90
N ASP A 35 7.03 -16.77 6.01
CA ASP A 35 8.11 -17.68 6.40
C ASP A 35 9.32 -16.91 6.93
N LYS A 36 9.55 -15.70 6.41
CA LYS A 36 10.61 -14.80 6.89
C LYS A 36 10.17 -13.92 8.06
N CYS A 37 8.87 -13.64 8.20
CA CYS A 37 8.36 -12.78 9.25
C CYS A 37 8.51 -13.43 10.63
N VAL A 38 9.36 -12.84 11.48
CA VAL A 38 9.56 -13.25 12.87
C VAL A 38 8.67 -12.51 13.87
N GLY A 39 7.76 -11.65 13.39
CA GLY A 39 6.85 -10.90 14.27
C GLY A 39 7.53 -9.84 15.14
N CYS A 40 8.65 -9.26 14.70
CA CYS A 40 9.37 -8.22 15.45
C CYS A 40 8.63 -6.87 15.56
N GLN A 41 7.57 -6.68 14.76
CA GLN A 41 6.71 -5.48 14.73
C GLN A 41 7.43 -4.17 14.36
N GLU A 42 8.68 -4.23 13.90
CA GLU A 42 9.45 -3.02 13.55
C GLU A 42 8.82 -2.25 12.39
N CYS A 43 8.26 -2.97 11.42
CA CYS A 43 7.50 -2.37 10.31
C CYS A 43 6.22 -1.64 10.76
N ILE A 44 5.58 -2.10 11.84
CA ILE A 44 4.40 -1.43 12.43
C ILE A 44 4.82 -0.12 13.07
N LYS A 45 5.94 -0.11 13.83
CA LYS A 45 6.45 1.10 14.48
C LYS A 45 6.99 2.12 13.49
N PHE A 46 7.59 1.64 12.39
CA PHE A 46 8.21 2.49 11.38
C PHE A 46 7.17 3.16 10.46
N CYS A 47 6.10 2.45 10.09
CA CYS A 47 5.09 3.00 9.19
C CYS A 47 4.23 4.03 9.93
N HIS A 48 4.26 5.29 9.48
CA HIS A 48 3.37 6.33 10.00
C HIS A 48 1.90 6.07 9.66
N ASP A 49 1.65 5.34 8.57
CA ASP A 49 0.32 4.96 8.15
C ASP A 49 -0.08 3.62 8.78
N THR A 50 -1.38 3.40 8.98
CA THR A 50 -1.94 2.20 9.62
C THR A 50 -1.99 0.99 8.68
N VAL A 51 -0.93 0.72 7.92
CA VAL A 51 -0.88 -0.35 6.89
C VAL A 51 -0.82 -1.74 7.49
N TYR A 52 -0.13 -1.91 8.61
CA TYR A 52 0.19 -3.21 9.19
C TYR A 52 -0.54 -3.45 10.51
N ALA A 53 -0.86 -4.72 10.78
CA ALA A 53 -1.37 -5.17 12.08
C ALA A 53 -0.58 -6.39 12.57
N PHE A 54 -0.47 -6.52 13.89
CA PHE A 54 0.10 -7.72 14.51
C PHE A 54 -0.98 -8.76 14.77
N ASP A 55 -0.79 -9.95 14.22
CA ASP A 55 -1.65 -11.09 14.45
C ASP A 55 -1.15 -11.86 15.68
N LYS A 56 -1.95 -11.85 16.75
CA LYS A 56 -1.62 -12.52 18.01
C LYS A 56 -1.66 -14.05 17.90
N ALA A 57 -2.47 -14.61 16.99
CA ALA A 57 -2.61 -16.05 16.84
C ALA A 57 -1.40 -16.65 16.11
N THR A 58 -0.97 -16.01 15.01
CA THR A 58 0.21 -16.46 14.26
C THR A 58 1.53 -15.88 14.79
N ARG A 59 1.45 -14.88 15.67
CA ARG A 59 2.57 -14.06 16.16
C ARG A 59 3.36 -13.41 15.03
N LYS A 60 2.69 -13.08 13.92
CA LYS A 60 3.29 -12.47 12.73
C LYS A 60 2.63 -11.14 12.41
N VAL A 61 3.29 -10.34 11.58
CA VAL A 61 2.70 -9.11 11.04
C VAL A 61 1.94 -9.44 9.77
N ARG A 62 0.77 -8.84 9.58
CA ARG A 62 -0.01 -8.88 8.33
C ARG A 62 -0.30 -7.48 7.84
N VAL A 63 -0.68 -7.38 6.57
CA VAL A 63 -1.16 -6.12 5.97
C VAL A 63 -2.66 -6.02 6.26
N GLU A 64 -3.06 -4.97 6.99
CA GLU A 64 -4.45 -4.72 7.38
C GLU A 64 -5.11 -3.71 6.43
N ASN A 65 -4.43 -2.58 6.18
CA ASN A 65 -4.94 -1.50 5.32
C ASN A 65 -3.99 -1.28 4.14
N PRO A 66 -4.06 -2.11 3.08
CA PRO A 66 -3.16 -2.00 1.94
C PRO A 66 -3.24 -0.64 1.24
N TRP A 67 -4.42 -0.03 1.22
CA TRP A 67 -4.68 1.25 0.54
C TRP A 67 -4.15 2.47 1.30
N HIS A 68 -3.81 2.33 2.57
CA HIS A 68 -3.17 3.39 3.36
C HIS A 68 -1.68 3.52 3.01
N CYS A 69 -1.11 2.56 2.29
CA CYS A 69 0.27 2.62 1.84
C CYS A 69 0.44 3.73 0.80
N GLN A 70 1.39 4.63 1.01
CA GLN A 70 1.74 5.65 0.03
C GLN A 70 2.30 5.02 -1.26
N VAL A 71 1.77 5.44 -2.41
CA VAL A 71 2.22 4.95 -3.72
C VAL A 71 3.70 5.27 -3.91
N TYR A 72 4.48 4.27 -4.29
CA TYR A 72 5.96 4.29 -4.39
C TYR A 72 6.76 4.38 -3.09
N CYS A 73 6.14 4.48 -1.93
CA CYS A 73 6.86 4.34 -0.66
C CYS A 73 7.31 2.88 -0.47
N GLN A 74 8.59 2.69 -0.18
CA GLN A 74 9.19 1.37 0.13
C GLN A 74 9.98 1.39 1.43
N SER A 75 9.98 2.50 2.18
CA SER A 75 10.92 2.69 3.29
C SER A 75 10.81 1.63 4.38
N CYS A 76 9.62 1.01 4.55
CA CYS A 76 9.42 -0.08 5.50
C CYS A 76 10.19 -1.37 5.16
N THR A 77 10.66 -1.56 3.91
CA THR A 77 11.55 -2.70 3.56
C THR A 77 12.85 -2.63 4.35
N HIS A 78 13.41 -1.43 4.55
CA HIS A 78 14.63 -1.21 5.32
C HIS A 78 14.44 -1.42 6.83
N ALA A 79 13.22 -1.22 7.34
CA ALA A 79 12.89 -1.51 8.73
C ALA A 79 12.78 -3.03 9.01
N CYS A 80 12.57 -3.85 7.98
CA CYS A 80 12.46 -5.29 8.14
C CYS A 80 13.84 -5.96 8.14
N ASN A 81 14.33 -6.32 9.32
CA ASN A 81 15.58 -7.06 9.51
C ASN A 81 15.62 -8.48 8.89
N LYS A 82 14.49 -8.99 8.39
CA LYS A 82 14.39 -10.30 7.73
C LYS A 82 14.06 -10.22 6.25
N ASN A 83 13.98 -9.02 5.67
CA ASN A 83 13.60 -8.81 4.27
C ASN A 83 12.30 -9.56 3.91
N ALA A 84 11.32 -9.53 4.81
CA ALA A 84 10.02 -10.19 4.64
C ALA A 84 9.01 -9.34 3.87
N ILE A 85 9.31 -8.06 3.64
CA ILE A 85 8.40 -7.12 2.97
C ILE A 85 8.80 -6.98 1.50
N THR A 86 7.83 -7.18 0.62
CA THR A 86 7.99 -7.01 -0.84
C THR A 86 6.91 -6.08 -1.38
N PHE A 87 7.14 -5.54 -2.58
CA PHE A 87 6.22 -4.65 -3.28
C PHE A 87 6.06 -5.09 -4.73
N ALA A 88 4.98 -4.65 -5.38
CA ALA A 88 4.78 -4.84 -6.81
C ALA A 88 5.90 -4.17 -7.65
N ASP A 89 6.11 -4.66 -8.86
CA ASP A 89 7.10 -4.10 -9.77
C ASP A 89 6.73 -2.65 -10.16
N ARG A 90 7.69 -1.73 -10.03
CA ARG A 90 7.49 -0.31 -10.32
C ARG A 90 7.11 -0.05 -11.78
N ARG A 91 7.60 -0.88 -12.72
CA ARG A 91 7.29 -0.78 -14.15
C ARG A 91 5.83 -1.13 -14.41
N GLU A 92 5.32 -2.18 -13.80
CA GLU A 92 3.92 -2.59 -13.92
C GLU A 92 2.99 -1.55 -13.32
N VAL A 93 3.30 -1.06 -12.12
CA VAL A 93 2.50 0.01 -11.48
C VAL A 93 2.54 1.30 -12.30
N LYS A 94 3.68 1.65 -12.89
CA LYS A 94 3.80 2.81 -13.79
C LYS A 94 2.97 2.63 -15.06
N ALA A 95 2.98 1.45 -15.68
CA ALA A 95 2.14 1.14 -16.83
C ALA A 95 0.65 1.27 -16.46
N ARG A 96 0.26 0.74 -15.30
CA ARG A 96 -1.11 0.86 -14.80
C ARG A 96 -1.54 2.31 -14.56
N ILE A 97 -0.69 3.13 -13.94
CA ILE A 97 -0.97 4.55 -13.75
C ILE A 97 -1.10 5.27 -15.09
N ARG A 98 -0.30 4.91 -16.10
CA ARG A 98 -0.40 5.49 -17.45
C ARG A 98 -1.76 5.19 -18.10
N GLU A 99 -2.25 3.96 -17.97
CA GLU A 99 -3.59 3.60 -18.45
C GLU A 99 -4.69 4.38 -17.70
N LEU A 100 -4.55 4.48 -16.37
CA LEU A 100 -5.52 5.19 -15.53
C LEU A 100 -5.55 6.68 -15.86
N ARG A 101 -4.42 7.30 -16.23
CA ARG A 101 -4.39 8.70 -16.68
C ARG A 101 -5.21 8.97 -17.94
N ALA A 102 -5.42 7.98 -18.80
CA ALA A 102 -6.31 8.14 -19.95
C ALA A 102 -7.79 8.23 -19.51
N LYS A 103 -8.14 7.62 -18.38
CA LYS A 103 -9.50 7.62 -17.81
C LYS A 103 -9.73 8.77 -16.83
N TYR A 104 -8.69 9.14 -16.08
CA TYR A 104 -8.66 10.21 -15.08
C TYR A 104 -7.58 11.22 -15.46
N PRO A 105 -7.84 12.09 -16.45
CA PRO A 105 -6.91 13.15 -16.81
C PRO A 105 -6.72 14.10 -15.63
N PRO A 106 -5.51 14.66 -15.41
CA PRO A 106 -5.32 15.71 -14.42
C PRO A 106 -6.22 16.90 -14.78
N ALA A 107 -6.83 17.50 -13.75
CA ALA A 107 -7.57 18.74 -13.87
C ALA A 107 -6.65 19.90 -14.31
#